data_AF-A0A8T4XAH9-F1
#
_entry.id   AF-A0A8T4XAH9-F1
#
_cell.length_a   1.000
_cell.length_b   1.000
_cell.length_c   1.000
_cell.angle_alpha   90.00
_cell.angle_beta   90.00
_cell.angle_gamma   90.00
#
_symmetry.space_group_name_H-M   'P 1'
#
loop_
_entity.id
_entity.type
_entity.pdbx_description
1 polymer ?
#
loop_
_entity_poly.entity_id
_entity_poly.type
_entity_poly.pdbx_seq_one_letter_code
_entity_poly.pdbx_strand_id
1 'polypeptide(L)'
;MTHISLFSHKSRRGISSVVGALIFTVLMIAGFSAMSLALDSQTDIVNTQRVVADVELKKQQEKFDISVSTDANNILDVSVDNTGQNPVEISRIWITNKTLPTQPAKPFSVNSNDAFVPSGFKSNILATQPLYITPDTYDVKIISTLGTVKIAELSYGSSSNGLRAELITDPPDVIVGQNVTVAMLVTNTGSETIYNVRPNPLTFVGTGTGHIVSSSANIPTFTDLNGGASVMFSWDYQVDGDSGNQLRFSGSAVGDGGHTSNPVSDISVLRLPTDGSSGSTDPDIVNDELLARPQLFIIIPSSQGKSDDAQAVWGINVVNPINADMQVSKLVITAFAPGAQNNDKLFDRGGGACTFNPISPVLGSDSNWSCPSENALMWQSTTPIIIPGNSTKSFLTKVEPGKPSGTASLESVVVQGSVFTTLGSFGKAGYQSTMSGTDSSIINVHLTSDPLNPRSSNNIMSSIVGISPNSIRLFNVTLADMDTVSSTTINSGAKLIINVPKDWTDVTITNSVGFVGTPSVTKFGDNSHQIVGVTSTALGSASNVADIISFTARAPNITTDKLYVMYVLAQGQTNSGFSIGPLAEVVLQVDTP
;
A
#
# COMPACT_ATOMS: atom_id res chain seq x y z
N MET A 1 -18.87 18.95 -91.19
CA MET A 1 -18.78 17.79 -90.27
C MET A 1 -17.36 17.22 -90.35
N THR A 2 -16.61 17.34 -89.25
CA THR A 2 -15.48 16.49 -88.77
C THR A 2 -14.40 16.04 -89.79
N HIS A 3 -13.23 16.69 -89.89
CA HIS A 3 -11.98 16.54 -89.11
C HIS A 3 -11.50 15.09 -88.86
N ILE A 4 -10.26 14.79 -89.26
CA ILE A 4 -9.15 14.38 -88.35
C ILE A 4 -7.84 14.28 -89.16
N SER A 5 -6.82 15.00 -88.68
CA SER A 5 -5.42 14.95 -89.08
C SER A 5 -4.65 13.98 -88.17
N LEU A 6 -3.76 13.17 -88.74
CA LEU A 6 -2.83 12.30 -88.03
C LEU A 6 -1.48 13.01 -87.85
N PHE A 7 -1.04 13.19 -86.62
CA PHE A 7 0.35 13.56 -86.29
C PHE A 7 1.04 12.47 -85.46
N SER A 8 2.32 12.29 -85.78
CA SER A 8 3.21 11.16 -85.47
C SER A 8 3.89 11.24 -84.10
N HIS A 9 4.18 10.06 -83.53
CA HIS A 9 4.82 9.79 -82.23
C HIS A 9 6.36 9.88 -82.29
N LYS A 10 7.03 10.64 -81.39
CA LYS A 10 8.47 10.46 -81.12
C LYS A 10 8.92 10.84 -79.68
N SER A 11 9.68 9.90 -79.09
CA SER A 11 10.63 9.93 -77.95
C SER A 11 10.16 10.24 -76.51
N ARG A 12 10.02 9.19 -75.68
CA ARG A 12 10.02 9.22 -74.19
C ARG A 12 11.13 8.35 -73.54
N ARG A 13 12.24 8.07 -74.24
CA ARG A 13 13.31 7.17 -73.72
C ARG A 13 14.46 7.86 -72.96
N GLY A 14 14.72 9.15 -73.19
CA GLY A 14 15.80 9.88 -72.49
C GLY A 14 15.47 10.27 -71.05
N ILE A 15 14.19 10.47 -70.74
CA ILE A 15 13.74 10.85 -69.38
C ILE A 15 13.92 9.67 -68.41
N SER A 16 13.74 8.42 -68.87
CA SER A 16 13.87 7.24 -68.02
C SER A 16 15.31 6.96 -67.58
N SER A 17 16.32 7.26 -68.39
CA SER A 17 17.73 7.04 -68.02
C SER A 17 18.24 8.09 -67.02
N VAL A 18 17.79 9.33 -67.18
CA VAL A 18 18.12 10.42 -66.23
C VAL A 18 17.46 10.18 -64.87
N VAL A 19 16.21 9.73 -64.85
CA VAL A 19 15.51 9.35 -63.62
C VAL A 19 16.17 8.13 -62.96
N GLY A 20 16.56 7.12 -63.73
CA GLY A 20 17.29 5.96 -63.19
C GLY A 20 18.65 6.31 -62.59
N ALA A 21 19.41 7.21 -63.22
CA ALA A 21 20.69 7.69 -62.70
C ALA A 21 20.51 8.48 -61.40
N LEU A 22 19.48 9.34 -61.30
CA LEU A 22 19.14 10.07 -60.08
C LEU A 22 18.74 9.15 -58.92
N ILE A 23 17.93 8.12 -59.19
CA ILE A 23 17.55 7.15 -58.16
C ILE A 23 18.79 6.37 -57.69
N PHE A 24 19.67 5.97 -58.62
CA PHE A 24 20.89 5.24 -58.28
C PHE A 24 21.84 6.07 -57.41
N THR A 25 22.06 7.35 -57.71
CA THR A 25 22.92 8.20 -56.88
C THR A 25 22.36 8.42 -55.49
N VAL A 26 21.04 8.58 -55.35
CA VAL A 26 20.38 8.68 -54.04
C VAL A 26 20.55 7.38 -53.24
N LEU A 27 20.35 6.22 -53.87
CA LEU A 27 20.56 4.91 -53.23
C LEU A 27 22.02 4.67 -52.85
N MET A 28 22.97 5.11 -53.67
CA MET A 28 24.40 5.00 -53.39
C MET A 28 24.76 5.89 -52.19
N ILE A 29 24.31 7.15 -52.16
CA ILE A 29 24.52 8.05 -51.02
C ILE A 29 23.92 7.46 -49.74
N ALA A 30 22.70 6.90 -49.82
CA ALA A 30 22.07 6.22 -48.69
C ALA A 30 22.89 5.00 -48.23
N GLY A 31 23.39 4.19 -49.16
CA GLY A 31 24.22 3.03 -48.87
C GLY A 31 25.56 3.37 -48.22
N PHE A 32 26.28 4.38 -48.74
CA PHE A 32 27.52 4.86 -48.14
C PHE A 32 27.30 5.51 -46.77
N SER A 33 26.19 6.23 -46.60
CA SER A 33 25.82 6.81 -45.30
C SER A 33 25.56 5.71 -44.26
N ALA A 34 24.82 4.67 -44.63
CA ALA A 34 24.57 3.51 -43.77
C ALA A 34 25.86 2.76 -43.42
N MET A 35 26.78 2.59 -44.37
CA MET A 35 28.06 1.93 -44.13
C MET A 35 29.01 2.76 -43.27
N SER A 36 29.02 4.09 -43.42
CA SER A 36 29.78 5.00 -42.55
C SER A 36 29.30 4.89 -41.10
N LEU A 37 27.99 4.92 -40.89
CA LEU A 37 27.39 4.75 -39.56
C LEU A 37 27.77 3.39 -38.94
N ALA A 38 27.82 2.34 -39.76
CA ALA A 38 28.24 1.01 -39.29
C ALA A 38 29.71 0.96 -38.87
N LEU A 39 30.61 1.66 -39.58
CA LEU A 39 32.04 1.74 -39.22
C LEU A 39 32.29 2.58 -37.97
N ASP A 40 31.56 3.68 -37.81
CA ASP A 40 31.60 4.49 -36.58
C ASP A 40 31.14 3.65 -35.37
N SER A 41 30.02 2.93 -35.52
CA SER A 41 29.53 2.02 -34.48
C SER A 41 30.54 0.92 -34.11
N GLN A 42 31.27 0.35 -35.07
CA GLN A 42 32.32 -0.64 -34.79
C GLN A 42 33.50 -0.03 -34.01
N THR A 43 33.91 1.19 -34.36
CA THR A 43 35.00 1.89 -33.67
C THR A 43 34.64 2.17 -32.22
N ASP A 44 33.40 2.60 -31.96
CA ASP A 44 32.89 2.82 -30.61
C ASP A 44 32.84 1.53 -29.78
N ILE A 45 32.42 0.41 -30.40
CA ILE A 45 32.41 -0.90 -29.75
C ILE A 45 33.83 -1.34 -29.34
N VAL A 46 34.81 -1.22 -30.23
CA VAL A 46 36.22 -1.61 -29.95
C VAL A 46 36.82 -0.74 -28.85
N ASN A 47 36.58 0.58 -28.90
CA ASN A 47 37.06 1.50 -27.87
C ASN A 47 36.43 1.19 -26.50
N THR A 48 35.12 0.90 -26.48
CA THR A 48 34.41 0.52 -25.25
C THR A 48 34.96 -0.80 -24.69
N GLN A 49 35.18 -1.81 -25.53
CA GLN A 49 35.76 -3.09 -25.11
C GLN A 49 37.15 -2.92 -24.49
N ARG A 50 37.99 -2.05 -25.08
CA ARG A 50 39.32 -1.74 -24.53
C ARG A 50 39.23 -1.09 -23.15
N VAL A 51 38.35 -0.09 -22.99
CA VAL A 51 38.15 0.59 -21.70
C VAL A 51 37.65 -0.39 -20.64
N VAL A 52 36.68 -1.24 -20.99
CA VAL A 52 36.16 -2.27 -20.06
C VAL A 52 37.26 -3.26 -19.66
N ALA A 53 38.07 -3.75 -20.61
CA ALA A 53 39.17 -4.67 -20.31
C ALA A 53 40.24 -4.04 -19.40
N ASP A 54 40.63 -2.78 -19.67
CA ASP A 54 41.61 -2.06 -18.84
C ASP A 54 41.08 -1.83 -17.41
N VAL A 55 39.79 -1.53 -17.26
CA VAL A 55 39.15 -1.37 -15.94
C VAL A 55 39.11 -2.70 -15.18
N GLU A 56 38.72 -3.79 -15.82
CA GLU A 56 38.69 -5.12 -15.19
C GLU A 56 40.09 -5.58 -14.76
N LEU A 57 41.13 -5.35 -15.58
CA LEU A 57 42.51 -5.64 -15.18
C LEU A 57 42.94 -4.83 -13.95
N LYS A 58 42.60 -3.54 -13.90
CA LYS A 58 42.89 -2.70 -12.74
C LYS A 58 42.13 -3.16 -11.49
N LYS A 59 40.86 -3.58 -11.61
CA LYS A 59 40.10 -4.19 -10.49
C LYS A 59 40.73 -5.47 -9.97
N GLN A 60 41.23 -6.35 -10.85
CA GLN A 60 41.91 -7.59 -10.43
C GLN A 60 43.22 -7.33 -9.68
N GLN A 61 43.88 -6.21 -9.98
CA GLN A 61 45.12 -5.78 -9.33
C GLN A 61 44.88 -4.94 -8.05
N GLU A 62 43.66 -4.49 -7.84
CA GLU A 62 43.22 -3.74 -6.65
C GLU A 62 42.83 -4.72 -5.54
N LYS A 63 43.74 -4.95 -4.60
CA LYS A 63 43.50 -5.79 -3.43
C LYS A 63 43.67 -4.96 -2.17
N PHE A 64 42.63 -4.85 -1.37
CA PHE A 64 42.69 -4.19 -0.08
C PHE A 64 41.79 -4.88 0.91
N ASP A 65 42.15 -4.77 2.18
CA ASP A 65 41.33 -5.18 3.32
C ASP A 65 41.02 -3.98 4.19
N ILE A 66 40.01 -4.13 5.04
CA ILE A 66 39.46 -3.02 5.81
C ILE A 66 39.31 -3.45 7.27
N SER A 67 39.60 -2.53 8.19
CA SER A 67 39.37 -2.71 9.62
C SER A 67 38.60 -1.50 10.14
N VAL A 68 37.52 -1.75 10.87
CA VAL A 68 36.62 -0.71 11.34
C VAL A 68 36.48 -0.82 12.85
N SER A 69 36.57 0.31 13.55
CA SER A 69 36.40 0.38 15.00
C SER A 69 35.82 1.72 15.42
N THR A 70 35.42 1.83 16.69
CA THR A 70 35.03 3.12 17.29
C THR A 70 35.92 3.38 18.49
N ASP A 71 36.28 4.65 18.71
CA ASP A 71 37.05 5.07 19.87
C ASP A 71 36.16 5.40 21.08
N ALA A 72 36.78 5.75 22.22
CA ALA A 72 36.08 6.11 23.45
C ALA A 72 35.21 7.39 23.35
N ASN A 73 35.37 8.17 22.27
CA ASN A 73 34.60 9.39 21.97
C ASN A 73 33.57 9.17 20.86
N ASN A 74 33.29 7.91 20.48
CA ASN A 74 32.40 7.51 19.39
C ASN A 74 32.82 8.04 18.01
N ILE A 75 34.11 8.25 17.78
CA ILE A 75 34.65 8.56 16.46
C ILE A 75 34.82 7.23 15.71
N LEU A 76 34.28 7.17 14.50
CA LEU A 76 34.46 6.02 13.62
C LEU A 76 35.88 6.03 13.04
N ASP A 77 36.65 5.00 13.33
CA ASP A 77 37.94 4.73 12.70
C ASP A 77 37.76 3.69 11.59
N VAL A 78 38.04 4.10 10.36
CA VAL A 78 38.07 3.21 9.21
C VAL A 78 39.48 3.19 8.64
N SER A 79 40.16 2.07 8.81
CA SER A 79 41.49 1.87 8.25
C SER A 79 41.46 0.90 7.07
N VAL A 80 42.11 1.30 5.98
CA VAL A 80 42.25 0.50 4.75
C VAL A 80 43.70 0.06 4.60
N ASP A 81 43.90 -1.23 4.35
CA ASP A 81 45.20 -1.85 4.11
C ASP A 81 45.28 -2.29 2.64
N ASN A 82 46.11 -1.59 1.85
CA ASN A 82 46.26 -1.88 0.43
C ASN A 82 47.36 -2.93 0.20
N THR A 83 46.93 -4.17 -0.06
CA THR A 83 47.80 -5.33 -0.37
C THR A 83 47.98 -5.55 -1.89
N GLY A 84 47.42 -4.66 -2.71
CA GLY A 84 47.47 -4.69 -4.17
C GLY A 84 48.73 -4.04 -4.73
N GLN A 85 48.92 -4.19 -6.04
CA GLN A 85 50.06 -3.60 -6.74
C GLN A 85 49.81 -2.13 -7.15
N ASN A 86 48.54 -1.73 -7.21
CA ASN A 86 48.13 -0.38 -7.57
C ASN A 86 47.61 0.39 -6.34
N PRO A 87 47.74 1.72 -6.30
CA PRO A 87 47.07 2.55 -5.30
C PRO A 87 45.56 2.38 -5.38
N VAL A 88 44.90 2.41 -4.21
CA VAL A 88 43.45 2.33 -4.08
C VAL A 88 42.93 3.72 -3.75
N GLU A 89 41.91 4.16 -4.48
CA GLU A 89 41.19 5.39 -4.16
C GLU A 89 39.77 5.03 -3.69
N ILE A 90 39.41 5.47 -2.49
CA ILE A 90 38.11 5.19 -1.89
C ILE A 90 37.09 6.24 -2.34
N SER A 91 36.02 5.78 -2.98
CA SER A 91 34.96 6.66 -3.48
C SER A 91 33.91 6.96 -2.41
N ARG A 92 33.40 5.91 -1.74
CA ARG A 92 32.29 6.03 -0.77
C ARG A 92 32.34 4.97 0.31
N ILE A 93 31.77 5.31 1.46
CA ILE A 93 31.54 4.39 2.57
C ILE A 93 30.06 4.43 2.93
N TRP A 94 29.51 3.26 3.23
CA TRP A 94 28.13 3.07 3.62
C TRP A 94 28.06 2.31 4.93
N ILE A 95 27.21 2.75 5.84
CA ILE A 95 26.92 2.03 7.09
C ILE A 95 25.48 1.56 7.01
N THR A 96 25.28 0.26 7.18
CA THR A 96 23.97 -0.41 7.16
C THR A 96 23.77 -1.20 8.44
N ASN A 97 22.61 -1.08 9.07
CA ASN A 97 22.28 -1.91 10.23
C ASN A 97 22.10 -3.36 9.75
N LYS A 98 22.83 -4.29 10.36
CA LYS A 98 22.81 -5.71 10.00
C LYS A 98 21.57 -6.42 10.52
N THR A 99 21.06 -6.02 11.68
CA THR A 99 19.93 -6.68 12.34
C THR A 99 18.59 -6.11 11.88
N LEU A 100 18.56 -4.86 11.39
CA LEU A 100 17.38 -4.20 10.83
C LEU A 100 17.59 -3.86 9.35
N PRO A 101 17.26 -4.79 8.42
CA PRO A 101 17.50 -4.61 6.98
C PRO A 101 16.61 -3.53 6.33
N THR A 102 15.64 -2.98 7.07
CA THR A 102 14.72 -1.93 6.61
C THR A 102 15.21 -0.51 6.90
N GLN A 103 16.29 -0.34 7.68
CA GLN A 103 16.85 0.99 7.92
C GLN A 103 17.63 1.50 6.69
N PRO A 104 17.49 2.79 6.34
CA PRO A 104 18.17 3.35 5.18
C PRO A 104 19.70 3.34 5.39
N ALA A 105 20.43 2.90 4.36
CA ALA A 105 21.88 2.96 4.33
C ALA A 105 22.35 4.42 4.42
N LYS A 106 23.23 4.74 5.38
CA LYS A 106 23.77 6.10 5.52
C LYS A 106 25.11 6.22 4.79
N PRO A 107 25.25 7.12 3.80
CA PRO A 107 26.52 7.36 3.13
C PRO A 107 27.42 8.29 3.96
N PHE A 108 28.72 8.00 3.96
CA PHE A 108 29.77 8.85 4.53
C PHE A 108 30.70 9.34 3.42
N SER A 109 30.99 10.64 3.43
CA SER A 109 31.92 11.27 2.52
C SER A 109 33.35 11.13 3.03
N VAL A 110 34.26 10.66 2.18
CA VAL A 110 35.70 10.64 2.47
C VAL A 110 36.32 11.94 1.97
N ASN A 111 37.24 12.52 2.74
CA ASN A 111 38.01 13.68 2.29
C ASN A 111 38.96 13.26 1.18
N SER A 112 39.05 14.04 0.10
CA SER A 112 39.92 13.75 -1.05
C SER A 112 41.41 13.60 -0.68
N ASN A 113 41.85 14.21 0.42
CA ASN A 113 43.23 14.07 0.90
C ASN A 113 43.52 12.72 1.58
N ASP A 114 42.48 12.08 2.14
CA ASP A 114 42.60 10.85 2.92
C ASP A 114 42.10 9.61 2.15
N ALA A 115 41.47 9.83 0.98
CA ALA A 115 40.88 8.78 0.14
C ALA A 115 41.90 7.92 -0.62
N PHE A 116 43.15 8.36 -0.71
CA PHE A 116 44.19 7.68 -1.50
C PHE A 116 45.11 6.83 -0.61
N VAL A 117 45.16 5.54 -0.89
CA VAL A 117 46.00 4.57 -0.16
C VAL A 117 47.05 3.97 -1.10
N PRO A 118 48.34 4.34 -0.97
CA PRO A 118 49.42 3.77 -1.76
C PRO A 118 49.54 2.25 -1.55
N SER A 119 50.14 1.55 -2.52
CA SER A 119 50.34 0.10 -2.42
C SER A 119 51.29 -0.28 -1.28
N GLY A 120 50.92 -1.27 -0.49
CA GLY A 120 51.69 -1.77 0.66
C GLY A 120 51.56 -0.94 1.94
N PHE A 121 50.64 0.03 2.00
CA PHE A 121 50.41 0.87 3.17
C PHE A 121 49.01 0.69 3.76
N LYS A 122 48.94 0.85 5.08
CA LYS A 122 47.69 1.02 5.82
C LYS A 122 47.48 2.51 6.07
N SER A 123 46.32 3.04 5.66
CA SER A 123 45.93 4.42 5.93
C SER A 123 44.59 4.45 6.65
N ASN A 124 44.46 5.37 7.60
CA ASN A 124 43.18 5.68 8.20
C ASN A 124 42.49 6.74 7.32
N ILE A 125 41.33 6.38 6.78
CA ILE A 125 40.59 7.19 5.81
C ILE A 125 39.44 7.98 6.46
N LEU A 126 39.15 7.72 7.74
CA LEU A 126 38.16 8.43 8.55
C LEU A 126 38.59 8.39 10.02
N ALA A 127 38.94 9.56 10.57
CA ALA A 127 39.41 9.68 11.96
C ALA A 127 38.79 10.87 12.72
N THR A 128 37.87 11.62 12.12
CA THR A 128 37.36 12.89 12.70
C THR A 128 35.85 13.01 12.71
N GLN A 129 35.12 11.99 12.23
CA GLN A 129 33.67 12.05 12.14
C GLN A 129 33.01 11.32 13.31
N PRO A 130 32.29 12.03 14.21
CA PRO A 130 31.53 11.39 15.28
C PRO A 130 30.38 10.57 14.72
N LEU A 131 30.20 9.38 15.28
CA LEU A 131 29.22 8.39 14.84
C LEU A 131 27.95 8.46 15.70
N TYR A 132 26.92 9.12 15.19
CA TYR A 132 25.59 9.15 15.81
C TYR A 132 24.67 8.10 15.19
N ILE A 133 24.89 6.83 15.53
CA ILE A 133 24.03 5.71 15.14
C ILE A 133 23.48 5.01 16.40
N THR A 134 22.37 4.30 16.26
CA THR A 134 21.79 3.55 17.39
C THR A 134 22.73 2.40 17.80
N PRO A 135 22.79 2.00 19.08
CA PRO A 135 23.55 0.82 19.49
C PRO A 135 23.03 -0.47 18.82
N ASP A 136 23.80 -1.03 17.88
CA ASP A 136 23.47 -2.26 17.15
C ASP A 136 24.71 -2.82 16.43
N THR A 137 24.55 -3.94 15.72
CA THR A 137 25.58 -4.47 14.81
C THR A 137 25.37 -3.89 13.41
N TYR A 138 26.43 -3.34 12.84
CA TYR A 138 26.44 -2.67 11.54
C TYR A 138 27.40 -3.36 10.57
N ASP A 139 27.03 -3.41 9.30
CA ASP A 139 27.96 -3.69 8.21
C ASP A 139 28.45 -2.37 7.63
N VAL A 140 29.76 -2.16 7.62
CA VAL A 140 30.44 -1.01 7.01
C VAL A 140 31.00 -1.43 5.67
N LYS A 141 30.41 -0.90 4.61
CA LYS A 141 30.73 -1.20 3.21
C LYS A 141 31.55 -0.08 2.61
N ILE A 142 32.71 -0.43 2.04
CA ILE A 142 33.65 0.49 1.42
C ILE A 142 33.72 0.20 -0.08
N ILE A 143 33.69 1.24 -0.90
CA ILE A 143 33.67 1.16 -2.36
C ILE A 143 34.83 1.99 -2.94
N SER A 144 35.68 1.36 -3.76
CA SER A 144 36.74 2.06 -4.50
C SER A 144 36.21 2.77 -5.75
N THR A 145 36.99 3.68 -6.34
CA THR A 145 36.65 4.34 -7.62
C THR A 145 36.57 3.37 -8.80
N LEU A 146 37.26 2.22 -8.69
CA LEU A 146 37.16 1.12 -9.66
C LEU A 146 35.97 0.18 -9.37
N GLY A 147 35.23 0.37 -8.26
CA GLY A 147 34.02 -0.38 -7.95
C GLY A 147 34.24 -1.69 -7.18
N THR A 148 35.42 -1.91 -6.61
CA THR A 148 35.68 -3.01 -5.68
C THR A 148 35.01 -2.73 -4.34
N VAL A 149 34.43 -3.76 -3.72
CA VAL A 149 33.64 -3.65 -2.49
C VAL A 149 34.24 -4.52 -1.39
N LYS A 150 34.40 -3.94 -0.19
CA LYS A 150 34.73 -4.66 1.04
C LYS A 150 33.74 -4.34 2.15
N ILE A 151 33.43 -5.32 2.99
CA ILE A 151 32.48 -5.20 4.10
C ILE A 151 33.18 -5.66 5.38
N ALA A 152 33.06 -4.86 6.43
CA ALA A 152 33.50 -5.21 7.78
C ALA A 152 32.36 -4.97 8.77
N GLU A 153 32.28 -5.82 9.77
CA GLU A 153 31.28 -5.72 10.83
C GLU A 153 31.78 -4.74 11.91
N LEU A 154 30.89 -3.84 12.33
CA LEU A 154 31.08 -2.91 13.44
C LEU A 154 29.97 -3.12 14.46
N SER A 155 30.32 -3.60 15.64
CA SER A 155 29.41 -3.63 16.79
C SER A 155 29.52 -2.30 17.53
N TYR A 156 28.44 -1.53 17.56
CA TYR A 156 28.36 -0.24 18.25
C TYR A 156 27.41 -0.36 19.42
N GLY A 157 27.87 -0.07 20.64
CA GLY A 157 27.05 -0.09 21.86
C GLY A 157 26.28 -1.40 22.16
N SER A 158 26.73 -2.53 21.60
CA SER A 158 26.11 -3.83 21.86
C SER A 158 26.26 -4.22 23.34
N SER A 159 25.14 -4.58 23.95
CA SER A 159 25.02 -5.12 25.30
C SER A 159 25.98 -6.28 25.50
N SER A 160 26.90 -6.15 26.45
CA SER A 160 27.84 -7.24 26.76
C SER A 160 27.19 -8.41 27.49
N ASN A 161 25.92 -8.33 27.95
CA ASN A 161 25.37 -9.35 28.85
C ASN A 161 23.84 -9.61 28.68
N GLY A 162 23.33 -9.97 27.49
CA GLY A 162 22.06 -10.72 27.36
C GLY A 162 20.72 -9.98 27.55
N LEU A 163 20.69 -8.65 27.66
CA LEU A 163 19.47 -7.84 27.67
C LEU A 163 19.47 -6.83 26.52
N ARG A 164 18.31 -6.61 25.89
CA ARG A 164 18.05 -5.54 24.92
C ARG A 164 16.92 -4.66 25.43
N ALA A 165 17.10 -3.35 25.36
CA ALA A 165 16.07 -2.38 25.73
C ALA A 165 15.72 -1.49 24.53
N GLU A 166 14.47 -1.01 24.51
CA GLU A 166 13.94 0.02 23.62
C GLU A 166 13.13 1.01 24.47
N LEU A 167 13.11 2.30 24.10
CA LEU A 167 12.40 3.35 24.82
C LEU A 167 11.46 4.07 23.87
N ILE A 168 10.23 4.33 24.30
CA ILE A 168 9.19 4.99 23.53
C ILE A 168 8.55 6.06 24.42
N THR A 169 8.33 7.24 23.87
CA THR A 169 7.61 8.36 24.47
C THR A 169 6.26 8.52 23.77
N ASP A 170 5.18 8.59 24.55
CA ASP A 170 3.81 8.76 24.05
C ASP A 170 3.09 9.88 24.83
N PRO A 171 2.62 10.93 24.15
CA PRO A 171 2.83 11.24 22.73
C PRO A 171 4.26 11.75 22.43
N PRO A 172 4.77 11.60 21.19
CA PRO A 172 6.08 12.15 20.79
C PRO A 172 6.08 13.69 20.71
N ASP A 173 4.90 14.30 20.55
CA ASP A 173 4.66 15.74 20.66
C ASP A 173 3.73 16.00 21.84
N VAL A 174 4.24 16.64 22.90
CA VAL A 174 3.51 16.84 24.15
C VAL A 174 3.03 18.28 24.23
N ILE A 175 1.74 18.45 24.45
CA ILE A 175 1.17 19.75 24.79
C ILE A 175 1.54 20.08 26.24
N VAL A 176 2.16 21.24 26.46
CA VAL A 176 2.56 21.72 27.80
C VAL A 176 1.36 21.64 28.76
N GLY A 177 1.54 20.94 29.89
CA GLY A 177 0.49 20.67 30.87
C GLY A 177 -0.22 19.31 30.73
N GLN A 178 0.17 18.47 29.77
CA GLN A 178 -0.26 17.06 29.66
C GLN A 178 0.84 16.09 30.13
N ASN A 179 0.45 14.88 30.53
CA ASN A 179 1.39 13.83 30.93
C ASN A 179 2.07 13.20 29.71
N VAL A 180 3.37 12.93 29.84
CA VAL A 180 4.15 12.11 28.91
C VAL A 180 4.27 10.71 29.50
N THR A 181 3.82 9.71 28.76
CA THR A 181 4.07 8.32 29.15
C THR A 181 5.37 7.88 28.49
N VAL A 182 6.33 7.41 29.28
CA VAL A 182 7.57 6.82 28.78
C VAL A 182 7.51 5.33 29.04
N ALA A 183 7.70 4.52 28.01
CA ALA A 183 7.68 3.07 28.08
C ALA A 183 9.04 2.50 27.65
N MET A 184 9.65 1.67 28.48
CA MET A 184 10.86 0.91 28.17
C MET A 184 10.52 -0.57 27.97
N LEU A 185 10.70 -1.08 26.76
CA LEU A 185 10.57 -2.50 26.45
C LEU A 185 11.93 -3.18 26.66
N VAL A 186 12.01 -4.12 27.58
CA VAL A 186 13.24 -4.88 27.87
C VAL A 186 13.02 -6.34 27.49
N THR A 187 13.94 -6.89 26.70
CA THR A 187 13.91 -8.26 26.16
C THR A 187 15.16 -9.00 26.58
N ASN A 188 15.00 -10.24 27.07
CA ASN A 188 16.11 -11.15 27.33
C ASN A 188 16.52 -11.83 26.01
N THR A 189 17.73 -11.53 25.54
CA THR A 189 18.28 -12.09 24.29
C THR A 189 19.12 -13.33 24.52
N GLY A 190 19.33 -13.74 25.77
CA GLY A 190 19.99 -14.99 26.15
C GLY A 190 19.02 -16.18 26.21
N SER A 191 19.58 -17.37 26.45
CA SER A 191 18.83 -18.62 26.63
C SER A 191 18.48 -18.94 28.09
N GLU A 192 19.12 -18.25 29.04
CA GLU A 192 18.90 -18.44 30.49
C GLU A 192 17.94 -17.39 31.05
N THR A 193 17.33 -17.68 32.20
CA THR A 193 16.43 -16.74 32.88
C THR A 193 17.25 -15.67 33.59
N ILE A 194 16.96 -14.40 33.30
CA ILE A 194 17.57 -13.25 33.98
C ILE A 194 16.61 -12.79 35.07
N TYR A 195 17.09 -12.82 36.32
CA TYR A 195 16.32 -12.44 37.50
C TYR A 195 16.41 -10.95 37.81
N ASN A 196 15.37 -10.41 38.43
CA ASN A 196 15.28 -9.03 38.92
C ASN A 196 15.61 -7.97 37.86
N VAL A 197 15.14 -8.17 36.63
CA VAL A 197 15.26 -7.19 35.55
C VAL A 197 14.49 -5.94 35.96
N ARG A 198 15.20 -4.82 35.99
CA ARG A 198 14.66 -3.51 36.35
C ARG A 198 15.32 -2.40 35.55
N PRO A 199 14.60 -1.33 35.23
CA PRO A 199 15.20 -0.16 34.62
C PRO A 199 16.04 0.62 35.65
N ASN A 200 17.16 1.18 35.21
CA ASN A 200 17.84 2.25 35.93
C ASN A 200 17.00 3.54 35.84
N PRO A 201 17.17 4.48 36.78
CA PRO A 201 16.53 5.79 36.70
C PRO A 201 16.81 6.45 35.35
N LEU A 202 15.75 6.93 34.69
CA LEU A 202 15.90 7.63 33.42
C LEU A 202 16.62 8.97 33.66
N THR A 203 17.58 9.27 32.79
CA THR A 203 18.23 10.58 32.68
C THR A 203 17.54 11.40 31.61
N PHE A 204 17.35 12.69 31.86
CA PHE A 204 16.71 13.59 30.91
C PHE A 204 17.60 14.78 30.57
N VAL A 205 17.50 15.24 29.33
CA VAL A 205 18.15 16.46 28.85
C VAL A 205 17.15 17.28 28.05
N GLY A 206 16.81 18.47 28.56
CA GLY A 206 15.98 19.43 27.85
C GLY A 206 16.80 20.43 27.04
N THR A 207 16.23 20.93 25.95
CA THR A 207 16.72 22.12 25.26
C THR A 207 15.95 23.36 25.74
N GLY A 208 16.61 24.52 25.77
CA GLY A 208 15.99 25.77 26.20
C GLY A 208 15.48 25.75 27.64
N THR A 209 14.20 26.03 27.83
CA THR A 209 13.48 26.07 29.11
C THR A 209 12.77 24.73 29.45
N GLY A 210 12.86 23.73 28.57
CA GLY A 210 12.22 22.44 28.74
C GLY A 210 12.75 21.68 29.96
N HIS A 211 11.86 21.31 30.89
CA HIS A 211 12.23 20.55 32.08
C HIS A 211 11.10 19.62 32.56
N ILE A 212 11.47 18.68 33.45
CA ILE A 212 10.53 17.77 34.10
C ILE A 212 10.04 18.40 35.40
N VAL A 213 8.72 18.46 35.58
CA VAL A 213 8.03 18.98 36.77
C VAL A 213 7.85 17.89 37.82
N SER A 214 7.44 16.69 37.42
CA SER A 214 7.29 15.53 38.31
C SER A 214 7.31 14.21 37.54
N SER A 215 7.52 13.10 38.25
CA SER A 215 7.60 11.75 37.67
C SER A 215 6.96 10.70 38.58
N SER A 216 6.28 9.70 38.00
CA SER A 216 5.84 8.50 38.71
C SER A 216 6.95 7.44 38.81
N ALA A 217 6.74 6.43 39.65
CA ALA A 217 7.62 5.26 39.71
C ALA A 217 7.28 4.29 38.55
N ASN A 218 8.27 3.52 38.07
CA ASN A 218 7.99 2.52 37.03
C ASN A 218 7.07 1.42 37.52
N ILE A 219 6.18 1.00 36.63
CA ILE A 219 5.31 -0.16 36.82
C ILE A 219 5.56 -1.14 35.66
N PRO A 220 5.87 -2.43 35.92
CA PRO A 220 6.21 -3.03 37.22
C PRO A 220 7.57 -2.53 37.76
N THR A 221 7.88 -2.75 39.04
CA THR A 221 9.16 -2.28 39.62
C THR A 221 10.36 -3.13 39.16
N PHE A 222 10.17 -4.43 39.05
CA PHE A 222 11.11 -5.42 38.52
C PHE A 222 10.34 -6.67 38.09
N THR A 223 10.95 -7.50 37.23
CA THR A 223 10.41 -8.82 36.86
C THR A 223 11.53 -9.78 36.50
N ASP A 224 11.26 -11.07 36.55
CA ASP A 224 12.15 -12.10 35.99
C ASP A 224 11.80 -12.32 34.51
N LEU A 225 12.81 -12.46 33.65
CA LEU A 225 12.66 -12.69 32.21
C LEU A 225 13.31 -14.00 31.79
N ASN A 226 12.49 -14.95 31.33
CA ASN A 226 12.99 -16.15 30.64
C ASN A 226 13.65 -15.76 29.31
N GLY A 227 14.51 -16.64 28.76
CA GLY A 227 15.13 -16.41 27.45
C GLY A 227 14.09 -16.17 26.35
N GLY A 228 14.24 -15.06 25.61
CA GLY A 228 13.32 -14.63 24.56
C GLY A 228 12.04 -13.94 25.05
N ALA A 229 11.84 -13.76 26.35
CA ALA A 229 10.71 -13.03 26.91
C ALA A 229 11.00 -11.52 27.00
N SER A 230 9.93 -10.71 26.93
CA SER A 230 9.99 -9.25 27.05
C SER A 230 9.02 -8.72 28.11
N VAL A 231 9.38 -7.59 28.72
CA VAL A 231 8.53 -6.83 29.65
C VAL A 231 8.58 -5.35 29.30
N MET A 232 7.47 -4.65 29.52
CA MET A 232 7.39 -3.21 29.39
C MET A 232 7.34 -2.54 30.77
N PHE A 233 8.24 -1.58 31.00
CA PHE A 233 8.26 -0.72 32.16
C PHE A 233 7.74 0.66 31.78
N SER A 234 6.74 1.19 32.47
CA SER A 234 6.14 2.50 32.14
C SER A 234 6.30 3.52 33.26
N TRP A 235 6.53 4.79 32.90
CA TRP A 235 6.55 5.96 33.77
C TRP A 235 5.64 7.05 33.21
N ASP A 236 5.08 7.87 34.10
CA ASP A 236 4.34 9.08 33.75
C ASP A 236 5.15 10.30 34.18
N TYR A 237 5.41 11.21 33.25
CA TYR A 237 6.14 12.45 33.49
C TYR A 237 5.25 13.66 33.25
N GLN A 238 5.38 14.67 34.10
CA GLN A 238 4.86 16.02 33.86
C GLN A 238 5.99 16.89 33.35
N VAL A 239 5.76 17.58 32.24
CA VAL A 239 6.78 18.36 31.55
C VAL A 239 6.31 19.78 31.29
N ASP A 240 7.24 20.74 31.33
CA ASP A 240 6.97 22.16 31.13
C ASP A 240 8.10 22.85 30.34
N GLY A 241 7.78 23.92 29.62
CA GLY A 241 8.72 24.67 28.78
C GLY A 241 8.05 25.41 27.62
N ASP A 242 8.87 26.01 26.76
CA ASP A 242 8.41 26.70 25.54
C ASP A 242 8.21 25.74 24.35
N SER A 243 7.38 26.16 23.38
CA SER A 243 7.19 25.41 22.14
C SER A 243 8.47 25.22 21.34
N GLY A 244 8.66 24.03 20.78
CA GLY A 244 9.84 23.64 20.02
C GLY A 244 11.00 23.15 20.88
N ASN A 245 10.90 23.24 22.21
CA ASN A 245 11.88 22.63 23.10
C ASN A 245 11.77 21.10 23.04
N GLN A 246 12.91 20.43 23.12
CA GLN A 246 13.01 18.97 23.05
C GLN A 246 13.42 18.43 24.41
N LEU A 247 12.74 17.39 24.86
CA LEU A 247 13.06 16.62 26.05
C LEU A 247 13.54 15.23 25.63
N ARG A 248 14.83 14.98 25.80
CA ARG A 248 15.41 13.67 25.54
C ARG A 248 15.44 12.84 26.82
N PHE A 249 14.72 11.73 26.84
CA PHE A 249 14.79 10.71 27.87
C PHE A 249 15.84 9.68 27.49
N SER A 250 16.58 9.17 28.46
CA SER A 250 17.63 8.18 28.26
C SER A 250 17.70 7.23 29.45
N GLY A 251 18.02 5.97 29.20
CA GLY A 251 18.00 4.96 30.25
C GLY A 251 18.70 3.67 29.84
N SER A 252 18.71 2.73 30.77
CA SER A 252 19.16 1.35 30.57
C SER A 252 18.44 0.44 31.56
N ALA A 253 18.43 -0.85 31.31
CA ALA A 253 17.94 -1.86 32.24
C ALA A 253 19.07 -2.75 32.72
N VAL A 254 18.93 -3.25 33.95
CA VAL A 254 19.87 -4.14 34.61
C VAL A 254 19.13 -5.36 35.14
N GLY A 255 19.80 -6.50 35.12
CA GLY A 255 19.39 -7.72 35.81
C GLY A 255 20.49 -8.18 36.75
N ASP A 256 20.19 -9.19 37.58
CA ASP A 256 21.18 -9.80 38.45
C ASP A 256 22.31 -10.45 37.62
N GLY A 257 23.44 -10.80 38.25
CA GLY A 257 24.56 -11.42 37.53
C GLY A 257 25.33 -10.49 36.58
N GLY A 258 25.08 -9.17 36.65
CA GLY A 258 25.77 -8.18 35.82
C GLY A 258 25.19 -8.01 34.43
N HIS A 259 23.96 -8.50 34.20
CA HIS A 259 23.24 -8.30 32.95
C HIS A 259 22.85 -6.83 32.78
N THR A 260 23.23 -6.22 31.66
CA THR A 260 22.93 -4.82 31.34
C THR A 260 22.45 -4.70 29.90
N SER A 261 21.41 -3.90 29.68
CA SER A 261 20.90 -3.61 28.34
C SER A 261 21.78 -2.62 27.59
N ASN A 262 21.53 -2.45 26.29
CA ASN A 262 21.98 -1.28 25.56
C ASN A 262 21.42 0.01 26.19
N PRO A 263 22.13 1.14 26.09
CA PRO A 263 21.55 2.43 26.41
C PRO A 263 20.43 2.74 25.40
N VAL A 264 19.34 3.30 25.90
CA VAL A 264 18.17 3.70 25.11
C VAL A 264 17.90 5.18 25.31
N SER A 265 17.39 5.84 24.27
CA SER A 265 16.95 7.21 24.37
C SER A 265 15.83 7.50 23.39
N ASP A 266 14.92 8.38 23.78
CA ASP A 266 13.86 8.88 22.92
C ASP A 266 13.61 10.37 23.20
N ILE A 267 13.02 11.08 22.25
CA ILE A 267 12.82 12.53 22.30
C ILE A 267 11.34 12.85 22.22
N SER A 268 10.87 13.68 23.14
CA SER A 268 9.56 14.31 23.07
C SER A 268 9.70 15.80 22.80
N VAL A 269 8.88 16.37 21.92
CA VAL A 269 8.88 17.80 21.57
C VAL A 269 7.73 18.50 22.28
N LEU A 270 8.01 19.62 22.96
CA LEU A 270 7.01 20.44 23.64
C LEU A 270 6.29 21.36 22.65
N ARG A 271 4.97 21.45 22.80
CA ARG A 271 4.12 22.39 22.05
C ARG A 271 3.22 23.17 23.00
N LEU A 272 3.01 24.44 22.70
CA LEU A 272 2.01 25.25 23.38
C LEU A 272 0.62 24.98 22.77
N PRO A 273 -0.46 25.08 23.56
CA PRO A 273 -1.82 24.96 23.04
C PRO A 273 -2.17 25.97 21.92
N THR A 274 -1.38 27.04 21.78
CA THR A 274 -1.59 28.16 20.85
C THR A 274 -0.85 28.06 19.52
N ASP A 275 0.00 27.04 19.31
CA ASP A 275 0.84 26.93 18.11
C ASP A 275 0.07 26.55 16.83
N GLY A 276 -1.25 26.38 16.92
CA GLY A 276 -2.15 26.26 15.77
C GLY A 276 -2.68 27.59 15.22
N SER A 277 -2.28 28.75 15.78
CA SER A 277 -2.75 30.06 15.30
C SER A 277 -1.59 30.98 14.89
N SER A 278 -1.44 31.11 13.57
CA SER A 278 -0.82 32.21 12.81
C SER A 278 0.68 32.52 13.03
N GLY A 279 1.46 32.28 11.97
CA GLY A 279 2.37 33.32 11.47
C GLY A 279 3.88 33.17 11.70
N SER A 280 4.46 31.97 11.63
CA SER A 280 5.93 31.82 11.53
C SER A 280 6.33 30.85 10.43
N THR A 281 7.30 31.27 9.61
CA THR A 281 7.89 30.55 8.49
C THR A 281 8.94 29.56 8.99
N ASP A 282 8.57 28.29 9.08
CA ASP A 282 9.50 27.15 9.05
C ASP A 282 9.07 26.25 7.87
N PRO A 283 9.99 25.55 7.17
CA PRO A 283 9.61 24.68 6.08
C PRO A 283 8.89 23.48 6.67
N ASP A 284 7.57 23.57 6.59
CA ASP A 284 6.57 22.56 6.93
C ASP A 284 6.84 21.28 6.12
N ILE A 285 7.75 20.42 6.60
CA ILE A 285 7.79 19.03 6.13
C ILE A 285 6.68 18.30 6.91
N VAL A 286 5.44 18.54 6.50
CA VAL A 286 4.26 17.77 6.87
C VAL A 286 4.39 16.39 6.23
N ASN A 287 5.20 15.51 6.83
CA ASN A 287 5.33 14.14 6.37
C ASN A 287 4.25 13.20 6.94
N ASP A 288 3.21 13.72 7.60
CA ASP A 288 2.14 12.86 8.12
C ASP A 288 0.75 13.06 7.49
N GLU A 289 0.56 13.99 6.54
CA GLU A 289 -0.73 14.09 5.84
C GLU A 289 -0.72 14.78 4.46
N LEU A 290 0.44 15.18 3.91
CA LEU A 290 0.50 15.77 2.56
C LEU A 290 0.29 14.77 1.41
N LEU A 291 0.30 13.46 1.69
CA LEU A 291 -0.06 12.47 0.69
C LEU A 291 -1.58 12.25 0.75
N ALA A 292 -2.28 13.06 -0.06
CA ALA A 292 -3.70 13.01 -0.36
C ALA A 292 -4.12 11.67 -0.99
N ARG A 293 -4.00 10.58 -0.24
CA ARG A 293 -4.28 9.22 -0.69
C ARG A 293 -5.79 9.02 -0.82
N PRO A 294 -6.33 8.63 -1.99
CA PRO A 294 -7.72 8.23 -2.10
C PRO A 294 -7.98 7.00 -1.24
N GLN A 295 -9.17 6.93 -0.64
CA GLN A 295 -9.64 5.73 0.04
C GLN A 295 -10.49 4.91 -0.92
N LEU A 296 -10.28 3.59 -0.94
CA LEU A 296 -11.00 2.66 -1.80
C LEU A 296 -11.98 1.84 -0.97
N PHE A 297 -13.19 1.62 -1.47
CA PHE A 297 -14.18 0.76 -0.81
C PHE A 297 -14.77 -0.21 -1.84
N ILE A 298 -14.63 -1.50 -1.60
CA ILE A 298 -14.81 -2.55 -2.61
C ILE A 298 -16.18 -3.21 -2.48
N ILE A 299 -16.72 -3.65 -3.62
CA ILE A 299 -17.88 -4.54 -3.73
C ILE A 299 -17.43 -5.80 -4.46
N ILE A 300 -17.56 -6.95 -3.80
CA ILE A 300 -17.14 -8.26 -4.30
C ILE A 300 -18.26 -9.31 -4.15
N PRO A 301 -18.46 -10.16 -5.17
CA PRO A 301 -19.33 -11.32 -5.04
C PRO A 301 -18.63 -12.43 -4.26
N SER A 302 -19.39 -13.31 -3.60
CA SER A 302 -18.91 -14.60 -3.10
C SER A 302 -20.11 -15.44 -2.65
N SER A 303 -20.31 -16.66 -3.14
CA SER A 303 -19.53 -17.36 -4.14
C SER A 303 -19.76 -16.85 -5.57
N GLN A 304 -18.78 -17.06 -6.42
CA GLN A 304 -18.92 -16.94 -7.87
C GLN A 304 -19.10 -18.34 -8.45
N GLY A 305 -20.23 -18.58 -9.12
CA GLY A 305 -20.52 -19.85 -9.78
C GLY A 305 -20.09 -19.87 -11.23
N LYS A 306 -20.03 -21.07 -11.82
CA LYS A 306 -19.92 -21.25 -13.26
C LYS A 306 -21.26 -20.88 -13.90
N SER A 307 -21.29 -19.85 -14.75
CA SER A 307 -22.46 -19.50 -15.54
C SER A 307 -22.02 -19.01 -16.93
N ASP A 308 -22.78 -19.38 -17.96
CA ASP A 308 -22.54 -18.96 -19.34
C ASP A 308 -23.32 -17.68 -19.69
N ASP A 309 -24.33 -17.29 -18.88
CA ASP A 309 -25.29 -16.22 -19.21
C ASP A 309 -25.59 -15.26 -18.02
N ALA A 310 -24.83 -15.34 -16.93
CA ALA A 310 -25.00 -14.48 -15.76
C ALA A 310 -23.73 -13.71 -15.41
N GLN A 311 -23.90 -12.59 -14.69
CA GLN A 311 -22.81 -11.67 -14.41
C GLN A 311 -22.81 -11.28 -12.93
N ALA A 312 -21.64 -11.34 -12.30
CA ALA A 312 -21.44 -10.97 -10.91
C ALA A 312 -21.10 -9.47 -10.80
N VAL A 313 -21.58 -8.81 -9.75
CA VAL A 313 -21.31 -7.38 -9.53
C VAL A 313 -19.93 -7.23 -8.89
N TRP A 314 -19.08 -6.43 -9.53
CA TRP A 314 -17.77 -6.03 -9.03
C TRP A 314 -17.63 -4.52 -9.07
N GLY A 315 -16.88 -3.96 -8.13
CA GLY A 315 -16.52 -2.56 -8.23
C GLY A 315 -15.80 -1.99 -7.04
N ILE A 316 -15.49 -0.70 -7.15
CA ILE A 316 -14.81 0.09 -6.14
C ILE A 316 -15.46 1.47 -6.10
N ASN A 317 -15.80 1.94 -4.90
CA ASN A 317 -16.02 3.34 -4.62
C ASN A 317 -14.65 4.00 -4.34
N VAL A 318 -14.34 5.04 -5.11
CA VAL A 318 -13.15 5.86 -4.91
C VAL A 318 -13.56 7.12 -4.18
N VAL A 319 -13.02 7.30 -2.97
CA VAL A 319 -13.27 8.46 -2.11
C VAL A 319 -12.11 9.43 -2.23
N ASN A 320 -12.45 10.69 -2.45
CA ASN A 320 -11.53 11.81 -2.45
C ASN A 320 -11.55 12.50 -1.08
N PRO A 321 -10.52 12.33 -0.23
CA PRO A 321 -10.50 12.92 1.10
C PRO A 321 -10.00 14.37 1.11
N ILE A 322 -9.50 14.90 -0.02
CA ILE A 322 -9.02 16.28 -0.08
C ILE A 322 -10.10 17.23 -0.55
N ASN A 323 -10.00 18.49 -0.14
CA ASN A 323 -10.88 19.56 -0.59
C ASN A 323 -10.43 20.14 -1.95
N ALA A 324 -10.14 19.28 -2.92
CA ALA A 324 -9.81 19.66 -4.30
C ALA A 324 -10.18 18.52 -5.26
N ASP A 325 -10.42 18.85 -6.52
CA ASP A 325 -10.82 17.88 -7.54
C ASP A 325 -9.71 16.86 -7.82
N MET A 326 -10.06 15.58 -7.75
CA MET A 326 -9.18 14.46 -8.09
C MET A 326 -9.66 13.79 -9.37
N GLN A 327 -8.76 13.56 -10.31
CA GLN A 327 -9.10 12.88 -11.56
C GLN A 327 -8.68 11.42 -11.51
N VAL A 328 -9.60 10.52 -11.85
CA VAL A 328 -9.35 9.08 -11.99
C VAL A 328 -9.28 8.73 -13.48
N SER A 329 -8.13 8.23 -13.92
CA SER A 329 -7.89 7.86 -15.33
C SER A 329 -7.99 6.35 -15.57
N LYS A 330 -7.68 5.55 -14.54
CA LYS A 330 -7.68 4.09 -14.61
C LYS A 330 -7.94 3.46 -13.25
N LEU A 331 -8.63 2.33 -13.27
CA LEU A 331 -8.91 1.48 -12.12
C LEU A 331 -8.70 0.02 -12.52
N VAL A 332 -8.10 -0.78 -11.65
CA VAL A 332 -7.84 -2.21 -11.89
C VAL A 332 -8.22 -3.00 -10.65
N ILE A 333 -9.02 -4.06 -10.84
CA ILE A 333 -9.27 -5.11 -9.85
C ILE A 333 -8.51 -6.35 -10.33
N THR A 334 -7.55 -6.81 -9.54
CA THR A 334 -6.85 -8.08 -9.76
C THR A 334 -7.33 -9.11 -8.76
N ALA A 335 -7.50 -10.35 -9.22
CA ALA A 335 -7.93 -11.44 -8.36
C ALA A 335 -7.06 -12.68 -8.62
N PHE A 336 -6.49 -13.29 -7.59
CA PHE A 336 -5.64 -14.48 -7.73
C PHE A 336 -5.97 -15.50 -6.65
N ALA A 337 -5.93 -16.78 -6.99
CA ALA A 337 -6.12 -17.86 -6.03
C ALA A 337 -4.80 -18.65 -5.84
N PRO A 338 -4.30 -18.81 -4.61
CA PRO A 338 -3.13 -19.65 -4.34
C PRO A 338 -3.42 -21.10 -4.73
N GLY A 339 -2.55 -21.70 -5.54
CA GLY A 339 -2.74 -23.07 -6.04
C GLY A 339 -3.58 -23.18 -7.33
N ALA A 340 -4.08 -22.07 -7.86
CA ALA A 340 -4.71 -22.02 -9.18
C ALA A 340 -3.75 -22.50 -10.28
N GLN A 341 -4.25 -23.36 -11.16
CA GLN A 341 -3.54 -23.80 -12.35
C GLN A 341 -3.69 -22.76 -13.48
N ASN A 342 -2.92 -22.86 -14.55
CA ASN A 342 -2.97 -21.91 -15.69
C ASN A 342 -4.35 -21.80 -16.36
N ASN A 343 -5.24 -22.75 -16.08
CA ASN A 343 -6.57 -22.87 -16.63
C ASN A 343 -7.66 -22.38 -15.63
N ASP A 344 -7.27 -21.99 -14.41
CA ASP A 344 -8.15 -21.42 -13.40
C ASP A 344 -8.18 -19.90 -13.50
N LYS A 345 -9.07 -19.41 -14.36
CA LYS A 345 -9.24 -17.97 -14.64
C LYS A 345 -10.50 -17.47 -13.97
N LEU A 346 -10.37 -16.39 -13.19
CA LEU A 346 -11.45 -15.64 -12.55
C LEU A 346 -12.11 -14.63 -13.47
N PHE A 347 -11.30 -13.96 -14.28
CA PHE A 347 -11.78 -13.14 -15.38
C PHE A 347 -11.24 -13.79 -16.65
N ASP A 348 -12.06 -14.64 -17.26
CA ASP A 348 -11.66 -15.36 -18.46
C ASP A 348 -11.87 -14.49 -19.70
N ARG A 349 -10.77 -14.30 -20.44
CA ARG A 349 -10.77 -13.52 -21.66
C ARG A 349 -11.18 -14.38 -22.87
N GLY A 350 -11.10 -15.71 -22.80
CA GLY A 350 -11.55 -16.62 -23.87
C GLY A 350 -10.97 -16.36 -25.27
N GLY A 351 -9.84 -15.65 -25.37
CA GLY A 351 -9.29 -15.15 -26.65
C GLY A 351 -9.97 -13.89 -27.23
N GLY A 352 -10.96 -13.32 -26.55
CA GLY A 352 -11.73 -12.11 -26.93
C GLY A 352 -11.73 -11.01 -25.85
N ALA A 353 -12.84 -10.29 -25.66
CA ALA A 353 -13.05 -9.37 -24.55
C ALA A 353 -14.07 -9.97 -23.59
N CYS A 354 -13.89 -9.78 -22.27
CA CYS A 354 -14.87 -10.19 -21.26
C CYS A 354 -16.24 -9.53 -21.51
N THR A 355 -17.32 -10.23 -21.16
CA THR A 355 -18.68 -9.73 -21.25
C THR A 355 -19.03 -8.89 -20.02
N PHE A 356 -19.32 -7.60 -20.23
CA PHE A 356 -19.65 -6.67 -19.15
C PHE A 356 -21.03 -6.05 -19.28
N ASN A 357 -21.61 -5.69 -18.14
CA ASN A 357 -22.78 -4.83 -18.03
C ASN A 357 -22.49 -3.71 -17.03
N PRO A 358 -21.91 -2.60 -17.51
CA PRO A 358 -21.54 -1.46 -16.68
C PRO A 358 -22.73 -0.83 -15.93
N ILE A 359 -22.48 -0.49 -14.66
CA ILE A 359 -23.44 0.14 -13.74
C ILE A 359 -23.04 1.60 -13.48
N SER A 360 -21.76 1.86 -13.24
CA SER A 360 -21.24 3.20 -12.95
C SER A 360 -19.79 3.26 -13.44
N PRO A 361 -19.32 4.34 -14.08
CA PRO A 361 -19.83 5.72 -14.05
C PRO A 361 -20.98 6.05 -14.99
N VAL A 362 -21.26 5.19 -15.97
CA VAL A 362 -22.38 5.32 -16.91
C VAL A 362 -23.23 4.07 -16.83
N LEU A 363 -24.55 4.23 -16.94
CA LEU A 363 -25.50 3.13 -17.04
C LEU A 363 -25.53 2.60 -18.48
N GLY A 364 -25.24 1.32 -18.69
CA GLY A 364 -25.36 0.66 -20.00
C GLY A 364 -24.00 0.41 -20.68
N SER A 365 -23.93 0.55 -22.02
CA SER A 365 -22.73 0.20 -22.79
C SER A 365 -21.59 1.19 -22.56
N ASP A 366 -20.80 0.95 -21.53
CA ASP A 366 -19.52 1.63 -21.30
C ASP A 366 -18.39 0.78 -21.91
N SER A 367 -17.70 1.32 -22.94
CA SER A 367 -16.56 0.68 -23.60
C SER A 367 -15.25 0.85 -22.83
N ASN A 368 -15.26 1.61 -21.72
CA ASN A 368 -14.09 1.83 -20.87
C ASN A 368 -13.76 0.63 -19.97
N TRP A 369 -14.71 -0.30 -19.77
CA TRP A 369 -14.45 -1.56 -19.07
C TRP A 369 -13.83 -2.61 -20.00
N SER A 370 -12.79 -3.29 -19.50
CA SER A 370 -12.04 -4.31 -20.24
C SER A 370 -11.38 -5.33 -19.30
N CYS A 371 -11.01 -6.49 -19.84
CA CYS A 371 -10.10 -7.44 -19.19
C CYS A 371 -8.75 -7.43 -19.92
N PRO A 372 -7.76 -6.62 -19.50
CA PRO A 372 -6.50 -6.47 -20.22
C PRO A 372 -5.65 -7.75 -20.21
N SER A 373 -5.74 -8.53 -19.14
CA SER A 373 -5.17 -9.86 -18.98
C SER A 373 -6.18 -10.76 -18.31
N GLU A 374 -5.90 -12.07 -18.30
CA GLU A 374 -6.61 -12.99 -17.42
C GLU A 374 -6.48 -12.49 -15.98
N ASN A 375 -7.53 -12.71 -15.16
CA ASN A 375 -7.53 -12.36 -13.74
C ASN A 375 -7.38 -10.85 -13.42
N ALA A 376 -7.54 -9.97 -14.42
CA ALA A 376 -7.61 -8.54 -14.24
C ALA A 376 -8.86 -7.92 -14.89
N LEU A 377 -9.63 -7.18 -14.10
CA LEU A 377 -10.73 -6.33 -14.54
C LEU A 377 -10.26 -4.88 -14.50
N MET A 378 -10.46 -4.13 -15.58
CA MET A 378 -9.96 -2.75 -15.70
C MET A 378 -11.04 -1.81 -16.23
N TRP A 379 -11.14 -0.64 -15.61
CA TRP A 379 -11.78 0.54 -16.18
C TRP A 379 -10.70 1.54 -16.56
N GLN A 380 -10.74 2.07 -17.78
CA GLN A 380 -9.78 3.08 -18.23
C GLN A 380 -10.43 4.06 -19.20
N SER A 381 -10.21 5.36 -19.01
CA SER A 381 -10.71 6.39 -19.92
C SER A 381 -9.61 7.36 -20.36
N THR A 382 -9.73 7.83 -21.60
CA THR A 382 -8.92 8.94 -22.15
C THR A 382 -9.40 10.29 -21.66
N THR A 383 -10.66 10.38 -21.22
CA THR A 383 -11.24 11.52 -20.49
C THR A 383 -11.41 11.12 -19.02
N PRO A 384 -10.49 11.53 -18.12
CA PRO A 384 -10.54 11.16 -16.71
C PRO A 384 -11.85 11.60 -16.04
N ILE A 385 -12.29 10.83 -15.05
CA ILE A 385 -13.45 11.17 -14.24
C ILE A 385 -13.01 12.05 -13.09
N ILE A 386 -13.66 13.20 -12.95
CA ILE A 386 -13.45 14.13 -11.85
C ILE A 386 -14.29 13.69 -10.65
N ILE A 387 -13.62 13.49 -9.51
CA ILE A 387 -14.24 13.31 -8.20
C ILE A 387 -14.03 14.61 -7.42
N PRO A 388 -15.10 15.37 -7.11
CA PRO A 388 -14.99 16.59 -6.34
C PRO A 388 -14.33 16.35 -4.98
N GLY A 389 -13.85 17.43 -4.36
CA GLY A 389 -13.30 17.35 -3.01
C GLY A 389 -14.33 16.83 -2.00
N ASN A 390 -13.87 16.08 -1.01
CA ASN A 390 -14.71 15.46 0.03
C ASN A 390 -15.89 14.62 -0.49
N SER A 391 -15.76 14.04 -1.67
CA SER A 391 -16.81 13.26 -2.32
C SER A 391 -16.34 11.87 -2.76
N THR A 392 -17.26 11.09 -3.32
CA THR A 392 -17.02 9.71 -3.75
C THR A 392 -17.60 9.46 -5.14
N LYS A 393 -16.98 8.56 -5.89
CA LYS A 393 -17.54 8.05 -7.14
C LYS A 393 -17.43 6.53 -7.20
N SER A 394 -18.55 5.88 -7.55
CA SER A 394 -18.61 4.44 -7.76
C SER A 394 -18.12 4.05 -9.15
N PHE A 395 -17.31 2.99 -9.22
CA PHE A 395 -16.93 2.30 -10.45
C PHE A 395 -17.43 0.87 -10.32
N LEU A 396 -18.56 0.57 -10.95
CA LEU A 396 -19.28 -0.69 -10.82
C LEU A 396 -19.57 -1.27 -12.20
N THR A 397 -19.39 -2.57 -12.32
CA THR A 397 -19.79 -3.33 -13.50
C THR A 397 -20.24 -4.72 -13.10
N LYS A 398 -21.09 -5.33 -13.91
CA LYS A 398 -21.26 -6.78 -13.85
C LYS A 398 -20.34 -7.42 -14.86
N VAL A 399 -19.66 -8.48 -14.45
CA VAL A 399 -18.77 -9.28 -15.31
C VAL A 399 -19.17 -10.74 -15.23
N GLU A 400 -19.13 -11.41 -16.37
CA GLU A 400 -19.29 -12.87 -16.43
C GLU A 400 -18.24 -13.56 -15.53
N PRO A 401 -18.64 -14.47 -14.62
CA PRO A 401 -17.69 -15.22 -13.81
C PRO A 401 -16.75 -16.05 -14.67
N GLY A 402 -15.49 -16.14 -14.25
CA GLY A 402 -14.53 -17.04 -14.86
C GLY A 402 -14.85 -18.52 -14.60
N LYS A 403 -14.26 -19.39 -15.42
CA LYS A 403 -14.49 -20.85 -15.37
C LYS A 403 -13.21 -21.51 -14.86
N PRO A 404 -13.11 -21.84 -13.55
CA PRO A 404 -12.02 -22.68 -13.09
C PRO A 404 -12.16 -24.04 -13.76
N SER A 405 -11.09 -24.55 -14.36
CA SER A 405 -11.15 -25.76 -15.19
C SER A 405 -10.41 -26.96 -14.58
N GLY A 406 -10.14 -26.90 -13.28
CA GLY A 406 -9.95 -28.07 -12.43
C GLY A 406 -11.26 -28.61 -11.82
N THR A 407 -11.26 -29.85 -11.35
CA THR A 407 -12.36 -30.43 -10.54
C THR A 407 -12.44 -29.83 -9.13
N ALA A 408 -11.54 -28.91 -8.78
CA ALA A 408 -11.43 -28.29 -7.46
C ALA A 408 -11.95 -26.85 -7.50
N SER A 409 -12.88 -26.52 -6.59
CA SER A 409 -13.33 -25.15 -6.34
C SER A 409 -12.22 -24.29 -5.72
N LEU A 410 -12.22 -22.99 -5.99
CA LEU A 410 -11.30 -22.03 -5.40
C LEU A 410 -11.92 -21.44 -4.13
N GLU A 411 -11.54 -21.99 -2.98
CA GLU A 411 -12.04 -21.53 -1.67
C GLU A 411 -11.38 -20.25 -1.17
N SER A 412 -10.27 -19.81 -1.77
CA SER A 412 -9.58 -18.58 -1.42
C SER A 412 -9.11 -17.84 -2.66
N VAL A 413 -9.85 -16.81 -3.04
CA VAL A 413 -9.48 -15.84 -4.08
C VAL A 413 -9.09 -14.55 -3.39
N VAL A 414 -7.83 -14.14 -3.47
CA VAL A 414 -7.37 -12.86 -2.97
C VAL A 414 -7.68 -11.77 -4.00
N VAL A 415 -8.31 -10.68 -3.55
CA VAL A 415 -8.72 -9.55 -4.38
C VAL A 415 -7.93 -8.30 -3.98
N GLN A 416 -7.43 -7.58 -4.98
CA GLN A 416 -6.76 -6.30 -4.84
C GLN A 416 -7.36 -5.28 -5.81
N GLY A 417 -7.66 -4.09 -5.29
CA GLY A 417 -8.06 -2.93 -6.09
C GLY A 417 -6.92 -1.93 -6.22
N SER A 418 -6.74 -1.32 -7.39
CA SER A 418 -5.77 -0.26 -7.65
C SER A 418 -6.41 0.87 -8.44
N VAL A 419 -6.16 2.11 -8.06
CA VAL A 419 -6.64 3.33 -8.75
C VAL A 419 -5.45 4.18 -9.18
N PHE A 420 -5.55 4.76 -10.37
CA PHE A 420 -4.59 5.70 -10.92
C PHE A 420 -5.26 7.07 -11.01
N THR A 421 -4.68 8.02 -10.31
CA THR A 421 -5.20 9.37 -10.15
C THR A 421 -4.17 10.42 -10.56
N THR A 422 -4.56 11.69 -10.61
CA THR A 422 -3.62 12.83 -10.72
C THR A 422 -2.58 12.88 -9.61
N LEU A 423 -2.87 12.27 -8.45
CA LEU A 423 -2.01 12.28 -7.27
C LEU A 423 -1.07 11.07 -7.20
N GLY A 424 -1.22 10.11 -8.12
CA GLY A 424 -0.43 8.88 -8.15
C GLY A 424 -1.28 7.61 -8.23
N SER A 425 -0.63 6.48 -8.00
CA SER A 425 -1.25 5.15 -7.98
C SER A 425 -1.41 4.64 -6.56
N PHE A 426 -2.60 4.18 -6.22
CA PHE A 426 -2.95 3.73 -4.88
C PHE A 426 -3.67 2.38 -4.94
N GLY A 427 -3.40 1.51 -3.97
CA GLY A 427 -3.97 0.18 -3.91
C GLY A 427 -4.63 -0.13 -2.57
N LYS A 428 -5.60 -1.05 -2.60
CA LYS A 428 -6.22 -1.67 -1.43
C LYS A 428 -6.21 -3.19 -1.60
N ALA A 429 -5.77 -3.90 -0.57
CA ALA A 429 -5.66 -5.36 -0.55
C ALA A 429 -6.28 -5.92 0.74
N GLY A 430 -6.26 -7.26 0.90
CA GLY A 430 -6.78 -7.95 2.09
C GLY A 430 -8.21 -8.47 1.96
N TYR A 431 -8.79 -8.42 0.76
CA TYR A 431 -10.11 -8.96 0.49
C TYR A 431 -10.03 -10.38 -0.06
N GLN A 432 -11.03 -11.18 0.29
CA GLN A 432 -11.16 -12.54 -0.20
C GLN A 432 -12.54 -12.78 -0.79
N SER A 433 -12.58 -13.61 -1.81
CA SER A 433 -13.78 -14.13 -2.45
C SER A 433 -13.60 -15.64 -2.66
N THR A 434 -14.63 -16.30 -3.18
CA THR A 434 -14.67 -17.74 -3.43
C THR A 434 -15.29 -18.00 -4.80
N MET A 435 -14.79 -19.02 -5.50
CA MET A 435 -15.29 -19.41 -6.83
C MET A 435 -15.49 -20.93 -6.89
N SER A 436 -16.67 -21.36 -7.33
CA SER A 436 -17.03 -22.77 -7.45
C SER A 436 -16.55 -23.39 -8.77
N GLY A 437 -16.02 -24.62 -8.70
CA GLY A 437 -15.68 -25.46 -9.86
C GLY A 437 -16.88 -25.99 -10.64
N THR A 438 -18.05 -25.99 -10.00
CA THR A 438 -19.32 -26.47 -10.56
C THR A 438 -20.34 -25.33 -10.61
N ASP A 439 -21.46 -25.59 -11.28
CA ASP A 439 -22.61 -24.68 -11.30
C ASP A 439 -23.04 -24.37 -9.84
N SER A 440 -23.12 -23.08 -9.52
CA SER A 440 -23.41 -22.58 -8.16
C SER A 440 -24.00 -21.17 -8.27
N SER A 441 -24.71 -20.72 -7.24
CA SER A 441 -25.30 -19.39 -7.21
C SER A 441 -24.23 -18.29 -7.22
N ILE A 442 -24.52 -17.18 -7.88
CA ILE A 442 -23.64 -16.00 -7.97
C ILE A 442 -24.15 -14.97 -6.99
N ILE A 443 -23.43 -14.73 -5.89
CA ILE A 443 -24.04 -14.02 -4.77
C ILE A 443 -23.43 -12.64 -4.62
N ASN A 444 -24.30 -11.63 -4.57
CA ASN A 444 -23.93 -10.26 -4.33
C ASN A 444 -24.80 -9.64 -3.23
N VAL A 445 -24.20 -8.68 -2.52
CA VAL A 445 -24.91 -7.75 -1.64
C VAL A 445 -24.68 -6.34 -2.13
N HIS A 446 -25.71 -5.50 -2.09
CA HIS A 446 -25.65 -4.12 -2.57
C HIS A 446 -26.82 -3.29 -2.05
N LEU A 447 -26.73 -1.96 -2.20
CA LEU A 447 -27.90 -1.09 -2.04
C LEU A 447 -28.77 -1.12 -3.29
N THR A 448 -30.08 -1.01 -3.11
CA THR A 448 -31.05 -1.00 -4.20
C THR A 448 -31.92 0.26 -4.17
N SER A 449 -32.03 0.96 -5.30
CA SER A 449 -32.91 2.13 -5.41
C SER A 449 -34.38 1.73 -5.51
N ASP A 450 -34.68 0.73 -6.34
CA ASP A 450 -36.02 0.17 -6.54
C ASP A 450 -36.07 -1.32 -6.16
N PRO A 451 -36.75 -1.68 -5.04
CA PRO A 451 -36.81 -3.05 -4.54
C PRO A 451 -37.59 -4.01 -5.45
N LEU A 452 -38.32 -3.51 -6.46
CA LEU A 452 -39.06 -4.38 -7.39
C LEU A 452 -38.14 -5.08 -8.41
N ASN A 453 -37.01 -4.46 -8.76
CA ASN A 453 -36.07 -5.00 -9.74
C ASN A 453 -34.63 -4.97 -9.19
N PRO A 454 -34.33 -5.71 -8.11
CA PRO A 454 -33.08 -5.59 -7.36
C PRO A 454 -31.83 -6.08 -8.10
N ARG A 455 -32.00 -6.91 -9.14
CA ARG A 455 -30.92 -7.38 -10.01
C ARG A 455 -30.62 -6.42 -11.16
N SER A 456 -31.46 -5.42 -11.44
CA SER A 456 -31.27 -4.51 -12.57
C SER A 456 -30.04 -3.63 -12.37
N SER A 457 -29.20 -3.47 -13.40
CA SER A 457 -28.01 -2.61 -13.33
C SER A 457 -28.36 -1.16 -12.97
N ASN A 458 -29.54 -0.68 -13.38
CA ASN A 458 -30.03 0.67 -13.06
C ASN A 458 -30.36 0.88 -11.58
N ASN A 459 -30.57 -0.21 -10.84
CA ASN A 459 -31.04 -0.16 -9.47
C ASN A 459 -29.95 -0.51 -8.45
N ILE A 460 -28.78 -0.99 -8.91
CA ILE A 460 -27.66 -1.35 -8.04
C ILE A 460 -26.90 -0.08 -7.67
N MET A 461 -26.72 0.15 -6.37
CA MET A 461 -25.96 1.27 -5.83
C MET A 461 -24.92 0.76 -4.83
N SER A 462 -23.80 1.47 -4.77
CA SER A 462 -22.75 1.26 -3.78
C SER A 462 -22.37 2.53 -3.03
N SER A 463 -23.00 3.65 -3.35
CA SER A 463 -22.85 4.90 -2.62
C SER A 463 -24.12 5.73 -2.70
N ILE A 464 -24.32 6.59 -1.71
CA ILE A 464 -25.35 7.63 -1.70
C ILE A 464 -24.67 8.94 -1.32
N VAL A 465 -24.83 9.95 -2.17
CA VAL A 465 -24.30 11.31 -1.99
C VAL A 465 -25.45 12.30 -1.80
N GLY A 466 -25.19 13.50 -1.27
CA GLY A 466 -26.25 14.49 -1.08
C GLY A 466 -27.18 14.20 0.09
N ILE A 467 -26.71 13.55 1.16
CA ILE A 467 -27.54 13.32 2.34
C ILE A 467 -27.50 14.56 3.23
N SER A 468 -28.66 15.19 3.43
CA SER A 468 -28.75 16.35 4.33
C SER A 468 -28.56 15.94 5.80
N PRO A 469 -27.91 16.76 6.64
CA PRO A 469 -27.71 16.43 8.05
C PRO A 469 -29.03 16.33 8.80
N ASN A 470 -29.10 15.45 9.81
CA ASN A 470 -30.29 15.21 10.62
C ASN A 470 -31.54 14.73 9.84
N SER A 471 -31.41 14.38 8.56
CA SER A 471 -32.49 13.83 7.74
C SER A 471 -32.65 12.31 7.99
N ILE A 472 -33.90 11.83 7.92
CA ILE A 472 -34.17 10.38 7.93
C ILE A 472 -34.05 9.86 6.50
N ARG A 473 -33.26 8.80 6.30
CA ARG A 473 -33.09 8.15 5.00
C ARG A 473 -33.53 6.70 5.06
N LEU A 474 -34.19 6.24 4.00
CA LEU A 474 -34.57 4.85 3.77
C LEU A 474 -33.43 4.16 3.00
N PHE A 475 -32.97 3.03 3.52
CA PHE A 475 -31.99 2.16 2.89
C PHE A 475 -32.65 0.83 2.54
N ASN A 476 -32.56 0.42 1.27
CA ASN A 476 -32.93 -0.93 0.85
C ASN A 476 -31.63 -1.70 0.59
N VAL A 477 -31.35 -2.68 1.44
CA VAL A 477 -30.18 -3.54 1.32
C VAL A 477 -30.61 -4.90 0.80
N THR A 478 -30.01 -5.31 -0.30
CA THR A 478 -30.40 -6.50 -1.04
C THR A 478 -29.34 -7.58 -0.88
N LEU A 479 -29.78 -8.79 -0.55
CA LEU A 479 -29.04 -10.03 -0.81
C LEU A 479 -29.64 -10.66 -2.06
N ALA A 480 -28.85 -10.78 -3.13
CA ALA A 480 -29.32 -11.32 -4.40
C ALA A 480 -28.44 -12.50 -4.83
N ASP A 481 -29.10 -13.55 -5.31
CA ASP A 481 -28.48 -14.39 -6.32
C ASP A 481 -28.54 -13.63 -7.64
N MET A 482 -27.46 -13.61 -8.41
CA MET A 482 -27.33 -12.95 -9.70
C MET A 482 -27.39 -13.97 -10.84
N ASP A 483 -27.44 -15.27 -10.51
CA ASP A 483 -27.63 -16.32 -11.48
C ASP A 483 -29.06 -16.26 -12.05
N THR A 484 -29.17 -16.55 -13.34
CA THR A 484 -30.44 -16.65 -14.07
C THR A 484 -30.99 -18.08 -14.03
N VAL A 485 -30.14 -19.05 -13.69
CA VAL A 485 -30.50 -20.45 -13.50
C VAL A 485 -31.18 -20.64 -12.13
N SER A 486 -32.29 -21.37 -12.10
CA SER A 486 -33.07 -21.60 -10.87
C SER A 486 -32.71 -22.89 -10.10
N SER A 487 -31.73 -23.65 -10.61
CA SER A 487 -31.26 -24.91 -10.01
C SER A 487 -30.13 -24.70 -8.99
N THR A 488 -29.46 -23.56 -9.06
CA THR A 488 -28.43 -23.08 -8.16
C THR A 488 -29.11 -22.17 -7.14
N THR A 489 -28.97 -22.47 -5.84
CA THR A 489 -29.67 -21.71 -4.80
C THR A 489 -28.81 -21.54 -3.56
N ILE A 490 -29.08 -20.48 -2.81
CA ILE A 490 -28.61 -20.29 -1.44
C ILE A 490 -29.59 -20.98 -0.51
N ASN A 491 -29.09 -21.81 0.41
CA ASN A 491 -29.93 -22.47 1.40
C ASN A 491 -30.65 -21.44 2.29
N SER A 492 -31.88 -21.76 2.70
CA SER A 492 -32.58 -21.00 3.74
C SER A 492 -31.74 -20.98 5.02
N GLY A 493 -31.83 -19.89 5.79
CA GLY A 493 -31.02 -19.70 6.98
C GLY A 493 -29.71 -18.95 6.75
N ALA A 494 -29.44 -18.51 5.52
CA ALA A 494 -28.39 -17.55 5.22
C ALA A 494 -28.65 -16.24 5.98
N LYS A 495 -27.59 -15.54 6.38
CA LYS A 495 -27.68 -14.29 7.13
C LYS A 495 -27.24 -13.12 6.27
N LEU A 496 -28.03 -12.06 6.28
CA LEU A 496 -27.65 -10.73 5.80
C LEU A 496 -27.29 -9.88 7.03
N ILE A 497 -26.08 -9.32 7.03
CA ILE A 497 -25.52 -8.54 8.13
C ILE A 497 -25.23 -7.14 7.60
N ILE A 498 -25.75 -6.13 8.28
CA ILE A 498 -25.58 -4.72 7.91
C ILE A 498 -25.02 -3.98 9.10
N ASN A 499 -23.79 -3.48 8.99
CA ASN A 499 -23.17 -2.63 9.99
C ASN A 499 -23.40 -1.17 9.61
N VAL A 500 -24.32 -0.54 10.31
CA VAL A 500 -24.61 0.89 10.21
C VAL A 500 -23.52 1.65 10.98
N PRO A 501 -22.87 2.64 10.35
CA PRO A 501 -21.74 3.35 10.95
C PRO A 501 -22.13 4.10 12.23
N LYS A 502 -21.13 4.40 13.06
CA LYS A 502 -21.30 5.26 14.24
C LYS A 502 -21.89 6.62 13.85
N ASP A 503 -22.50 7.29 14.82
CA ASP A 503 -23.20 8.58 14.68
C ASP A 503 -24.55 8.54 13.96
N TRP A 504 -24.86 7.47 13.21
CA TRP A 504 -26.20 7.23 12.68
C TRP A 504 -27.14 6.76 13.80
N THR A 505 -28.31 7.38 13.88
CA THR A 505 -29.28 7.16 14.97
C THR A 505 -30.65 6.75 14.42
N ASP A 506 -31.61 6.45 15.30
CA ASP A 506 -32.98 6.06 14.92
C ASP A 506 -33.04 4.92 13.88
N VAL A 507 -32.21 3.89 14.05
CA VAL A 507 -32.16 2.74 13.14
C VAL A 507 -33.40 1.85 13.37
N THR A 508 -34.33 1.85 12.41
CA THR A 508 -35.59 1.10 12.51
C THR A 508 -35.89 0.32 11.23
N ILE A 509 -36.21 -0.97 11.36
CA ILE A 509 -36.62 -1.80 10.22
C ILE A 509 -38.03 -1.41 9.77
N THR A 510 -38.20 -1.15 8.48
CA THR A 510 -39.49 -0.81 7.87
C THR A 510 -40.08 -1.97 7.08
N ASN A 511 -39.24 -2.78 6.44
CA ASN A 511 -39.66 -3.97 5.70
C ASN A 511 -38.55 -5.04 5.73
N SER A 512 -38.95 -6.32 5.76
CA SER A 512 -38.03 -7.46 5.80
C SER A 512 -38.62 -8.70 5.15
N VAL A 513 -39.34 -8.53 4.03
CA VAL A 513 -39.84 -9.68 3.23
C VAL A 513 -38.66 -10.56 2.83
N GLY A 514 -38.85 -11.89 2.94
CA GLY A 514 -37.81 -12.87 2.66
C GLY A 514 -37.07 -13.36 3.91
N PHE A 515 -37.20 -12.67 5.06
CA PHE A 515 -36.52 -13.01 6.30
C PHE A 515 -37.45 -13.67 7.34
N VAL A 516 -36.85 -14.44 8.24
CA VAL A 516 -37.53 -15.05 9.38
C VAL A 516 -37.84 -13.97 10.42
N GLY A 517 -39.11 -13.58 10.48
CA GLY A 517 -39.56 -12.53 11.40
C GLY A 517 -38.92 -11.17 11.13
N THR A 518 -38.88 -10.32 12.15
CA THR A 518 -38.20 -9.02 12.06
C THR A 518 -36.70 -9.18 12.36
N PRO A 519 -35.80 -8.72 11.49
CA PRO A 519 -34.35 -8.71 11.74
C PRO A 519 -33.98 -8.06 13.07
N SER A 520 -32.96 -8.61 13.74
CA SER A 520 -32.48 -8.07 15.01
C SER A 520 -31.63 -6.82 14.78
N VAL A 521 -31.84 -5.78 15.59
CA VAL A 521 -31.01 -4.57 15.62
C VAL A 521 -30.24 -4.52 16.93
N THR A 522 -28.91 -4.63 16.88
CA THR A 522 -28.03 -4.60 18.05
C THR A 522 -27.19 -3.34 18.01
N LYS A 523 -27.17 -2.57 19.11
CA LYS A 523 -26.29 -1.41 19.27
C LYS A 523 -25.01 -1.82 20.01
N PHE A 524 -23.84 -1.42 19.51
CA PHE A 524 -22.55 -1.68 20.14
C PHE A 524 -22.06 -0.51 21.01
N GLY A 525 -21.02 -0.76 21.81
CA GLY A 525 -20.45 0.22 22.75
C GLY A 525 -19.87 1.48 22.10
N ASP A 526 -19.52 1.41 20.81
CA ASP A 526 -19.05 2.55 19.99
C ASP A 526 -20.18 3.35 19.33
N ASN A 527 -21.45 3.06 19.69
CA ASN A 527 -22.68 3.60 19.09
C ASN A 527 -22.95 3.18 17.63
N SER A 528 -22.20 2.26 17.04
CA SER A 528 -22.59 1.62 15.78
C SER A 528 -23.77 0.67 15.99
N HIS A 529 -24.50 0.36 14.92
CA HIS A 529 -25.62 -0.59 14.96
C HIS A 529 -25.37 -1.72 13.97
N GLN A 530 -25.75 -2.94 14.33
CA GLN A 530 -25.76 -4.08 13.43
C GLN A 530 -27.16 -4.64 13.29
N ILE A 531 -27.60 -4.77 12.05
CA ILE A 531 -28.84 -5.44 11.67
C ILE A 531 -28.48 -6.83 11.16
N VAL A 532 -29.17 -7.85 11.67
CA VAL A 532 -29.00 -9.24 11.21
C VAL A 532 -30.36 -9.83 10.85
N GLY A 533 -30.53 -10.17 9.58
CA GLY A 533 -31.68 -10.93 9.07
C GLY A 533 -31.28 -12.34 8.69
N VAL A 534 -32.15 -13.31 8.94
CA VAL A 534 -31.98 -14.72 8.54
C VAL A 534 -32.98 -15.03 7.43
N THR A 535 -32.56 -15.54 6.27
CA THR A 535 -33.46 -15.85 5.15
C THR A 535 -34.42 -16.98 5.52
N SER A 536 -35.68 -16.82 5.13
CA SER A 536 -36.77 -17.75 5.44
C SER A 536 -36.93 -18.87 4.43
N THR A 537 -36.52 -18.63 3.18
CA THR A 537 -36.61 -19.57 2.06
C THR A 537 -35.29 -19.61 1.30
N ALA A 538 -35.15 -20.58 0.41
CA ALA A 538 -33.97 -20.65 -0.46
C ALA A 538 -34.00 -19.50 -1.49
N LEU A 539 -32.85 -18.85 -1.67
CA LEU A 539 -32.67 -17.73 -2.61
C LEU A 539 -32.09 -18.22 -3.93
N GLY A 540 -32.49 -17.66 -5.06
CA GLY A 540 -32.04 -18.09 -6.40
C GLY A 540 -33.09 -18.93 -7.15
N SER A 541 -34.22 -19.24 -6.53
CA SER A 541 -35.33 -19.93 -7.20
C SER A 541 -36.07 -19.01 -8.18
N ALA A 542 -36.83 -19.58 -9.11
CA ALA A 542 -37.65 -18.81 -10.05
C ALA A 542 -38.67 -17.87 -9.37
N SER A 543 -39.05 -18.16 -8.12
CA SER A 543 -39.96 -17.36 -7.30
C SER A 543 -39.28 -16.40 -6.33
N ASN A 544 -38.04 -16.68 -5.92
CA ASN A 544 -37.30 -15.83 -5.00
C ASN A 544 -35.87 -15.61 -5.48
N VAL A 545 -35.65 -14.44 -6.06
CA VAL A 545 -34.41 -14.06 -6.73
C VAL A 545 -33.52 -13.15 -5.88
N ALA A 546 -34.09 -12.47 -4.90
CA ALA A 546 -33.42 -11.54 -4.00
C ALA A 546 -34.30 -11.26 -2.77
N ASP A 547 -33.68 -11.17 -1.60
CA ASP A 547 -34.31 -10.79 -0.33
C ASP A 547 -33.79 -9.41 0.10
N ILE A 548 -34.68 -8.55 0.60
CA ILE A 548 -34.36 -7.14 0.88
C ILE A 548 -34.74 -6.77 2.32
N ILE A 549 -33.79 -6.17 3.04
CA ILE A 549 -34.07 -5.48 4.30
C ILE A 549 -34.17 -3.99 4.01
N SER A 550 -35.34 -3.43 4.25
CA SER A 550 -35.56 -1.98 4.24
C SER A 550 -35.53 -1.45 5.67
N PHE A 551 -34.70 -0.45 5.92
CA PHE A 551 -34.64 0.21 7.22
C PHE A 551 -34.44 1.72 7.04
N THR A 552 -34.87 2.48 8.02
CA THR A 552 -34.60 3.91 8.11
C THR A 552 -33.52 4.17 9.13
N ALA A 553 -32.67 5.15 8.88
CA ALA A 553 -31.74 5.70 9.86
C ALA A 553 -31.64 7.21 9.68
N ARG A 554 -31.42 7.92 10.79
CA ARG A 554 -31.20 9.37 10.84
C ARG A 554 -29.72 9.65 10.60
N ALA A 555 -29.46 10.49 9.61
CA ALA A 555 -28.13 11.00 9.31
C ALA A 555 -27.61 11.87 10.47
N PRO A 556 -26.31 11.80 10.80
CA PRO A 556 -25.71 12.59 11.86
C PRO A 556 -25.83 14.10 11.59
N ASN A 557 -25.86 14.87 12.66
CA ASN A 557 -25.79 16.33 12.58
C ASN A 557 -24.32 16.75 12.50
N ILE A 558 -23.91 17.31 11.36
CA ILE A 558 -22.50 17.62 11.06
C ILE A 558 -22.35 19.07 10.58
N THR A 559 -21.17 19.64 10.81
CA THR A 559 -20.79 21.01 10.40
C THR A 559 -19.77 21.04 9.26
N THR A 560 -19.25 19.87 8.87
CA THR A 560 -18.31 19.66 7.76
C THR A 560 -18.75 18.41 7.01
N ASP A 561 -18.56 18.35 5.69
CA ASP A 561 -18.91 17.16 4.90
C ASP A 561 -18.19 15.94 5.47
N LYS A 562 -18.92 14.83 5.61
CA LYS A 562 -18.37 13.59 6.15
C LYS A 562 -18.85 12.40 5.35
N LEU A 563 -17.91 11.51 5.03
CA LEU A 563 -18.20 10.22 4.45
C LEU A 563 -18.23 9.15 5.54
N TYR A 564 -19.26 8.31 5.50
CA TYR A 564 -19.43 7.16 6.37
C TYR A 564 -19.43 5.89 5.53
N VAL A 565 -18.98 4.79 6.12
CA VAL A 565 -18.94 3.49 5.44
C VAL A 565 -19.89 2.55 6.15
N MET A 566 -20.85 2.04 5.41
CA MET A 566 -21.76 0.98 5.83
C MET A 566 -21.28 -0.33 5.24
N TYR A 567 -21.01 -1.31 6.10
CA TYR A 567 -20.59 -2.63 5.65
C TYR A 567 -21.81 -3.53 5.50
N VAL A 568 -21.99 -4.08 4.31
CA VAL A 568 -23.00 -5.10 4.03
C VAL A 568 -22.30 -6.40 3.74
N LEU A 569 -22.68 -7.45 4.47
CA LEU A 569 -22.07 -8.77 4.43
C LEU A 569 -23.17 -9.82 4.35
N ALA A 570 -22.88 -10.97 3.76
CA ALA A 570 -23.72 -12.14 3.95
C ALA A 570 -22.90 -13.38 4.32
N GLN A 571 -23.55 -14.34 4.95
CA GLN A 571 -22.96 -15.64 5.29
C GLN A 571 -24.01 -16.73 5.10
N GLY A 572 -23.56 -17.94 4.77
CA GLY A 572 -24.45 -19.07 4.48
C GLY A 572 -23.77 -20.10 3.61
N GLN A 573 -24.57 -20.98 3.02
CA GLN A 573 -24.11 -22.00 2.10
C GLN A 573 -25.04 -22.13 0.90
N THR A 574 -24.47 -22.43 -0.25
CA THR A 574 -25.22 -22.83 -1.44
C THR A 574 -25.77 -24.25 -1.28
N ASN A 575 -26.69 -24.64 -2.15
CA ASN A 575 -27.21 -26.01 -2.22
C ASN A 575 -26.15 -27.07 -2.55
N SER A 576 -25.01 -26.66 -3.14
CA SER A 576 -23.83 -27.51 -3.36
C SER A 576 -22.92 -27.61 -2.13
N GLY A 577 -23.27 -26.98 -1.00
CA GLY A 577 -22.48 -26.99 0.23
C GLY A 577 -21.33 -25.98 0.25
N PHE A 578 -21.27 -25.08 -0.74
CA PHE A 578 -20.20 -24.09 -0.87
C PHE A 578 -20.47 -22.86 0.00
N SER A 579 -19.45 -22.35 0.69
CA SER A 579 -19.60 -21.22 1.60
C SER A 579 -19.67 -19.89 0.85
N ILE A 580 -20.50 -18.99 1.36
CA ILE A 580 -20.75 -17.66 0.76
C ILE A 580 -20.26 -16.58 1.71
N GLY A 581 -19.70 -15.51 1.16
CA GLY A 581 -19.15 -14.39 1.93
C GLY A 581 -19.07 -13.10 1.11
N PRO A 582 -20.14 -12.66 0.42
CA PRO A 582 -20.08 -11.45 -0.39
C PRO A 582 -19.95 -10.23 0.53
N LEU A 583 -19.32 -9.18 0.02
CA LEU A 583 -19.08 -7.93 0.75
C LEU A 583 -19.40 -6.75 -0.14
N ALA A 584 -20.08 -5.75 0.42
CA ALA A 584 -20.17 -4.41 -0.13
C ALA A 584 -19.82 -3.37 0.93
N GLU A 585 -18.77 -2.59 0.65
CA GLU A 585 -18.43 -1.39 1.40
C GLU A 585 -19.16 -0.19 0.78
N VAL A 586 -20.30 0.17 1.38
CA VAL A 586 -21.20 1.21 0.87
C VAL A 586 -20.82 2.57 1.45
N VAL A 587 -20.61 3.56 0.59
CA VAL A 587 -20.20 4.91 1.02
C VAL A 587 -21.41 5.84 1.12
N LEU A 588 -21.60 6.46 2.28
CA LEU A 588 -22.65 7.44 2.55
C LEU A 588 -22.02 8.82 2.76
N GLN A 589 -22.24 9.75 1.84
CA GLN A 589 -21.77 11.13 1.96
C GLN A 589 -22.89 12.00 2.53
N VAL A 590 -22.65 12.54 3.72
CA VAL A 590 -23.51 13.54 4.36
C VAL A 590 -22.88 14.90 4.10
N ASP A 591 -23.64 15.76 3.44
CA ASP A 591 -23.20 17.08 3.00
C ASP A 591 -23.66 18.12 3.99
N THR A 592 -22.85 19.16 4.18
CA THR A 592 -23.22 20.31 5.00
C THR A 592 -24.43 21.05 4.42
N PRO A 593 -25.22 21.72 5.28
CA PRO A 593 -26.44 22.43 4.86
C PRO A 593 -26.19 23.60 3.91
#